data_AF-A0A6A5QXV1-F1
#
_entry.id   AF-A0A6A5QXV1-F1
#
_cell.length_a   1.000
_cell.length_b   1.000
_cell.length_c   1.000
_cell.angle_alpha   90.00
_cell.angle_beta   90.00
_cell.angle_gamma   90.00
#
_symmetry.space_group_name_H-M   'P 1'
#
loop_
_entity.id
_entity.type
_entity.pdbx_description
1 polymer ?
#
loop_
_entity_poly.entity_id
_entity_poly.type
_entity_poly.pdbx_seq_one_letter_code
_entity_poly.pdbx_strand_id
1 'polypeptide(L)'
;SIFSSYRVSGFFSPRLNTTTEQFDTRTSTDGARLSILTAPQSRASRDNSRTTSVKDALRFALPAELPTEPYLILENKYPALRALRTDVDIGDGLWICCHCHHENILRHWKGPFPFKYLRCDHCDRQLCSECHSSEVLTPWPVGMISAPRPAPGREVRYCHVCTECGLSHRAEMAGTTLDFYGVTCAGCGTSSYGDWPRYHIGSVEPYRRDPD
;
A
#
# COMPACT_ATOMS: atom_id res chain seq x y z
N SER A 1 0.51 -34.03 36.10
CA SER A 1 1.41 -32.94 36.50
C SER A 1 0.68 -31.64 36.24
N ILE A 2 0.22 -31.00 37.31
CA ILE A 2 -0.68 -29.84 37.29
C ILE A 2 0.19 -28.61 37.49
N PHE A 3 0.40 -27.81 36.45
CA PHE A 3 1.03 -26.50 36.58
C PHE A 3 -0.02 -25.42 36.30
N SER A 4 -0.46 -24.80 37.39
CA SER A 4 -1.28 -23.59 37.43
C SER A 4 -0.36 -22.38 37.25
N SER A 5 -0.57 -21.63 36.18
CA SER A 5 0.11 -20.36 35.93
C SER A 5 -0.87 -19.20 36.15
N TYR A 6 -0.73 -18.57 37.32
CA TYR A 6 -1.33 -17.26 37.60
C TYR A 6 -0.69 -16.21 36.70
N ARG A 7 -1.46 -15.67 35.74
CA ARG A 7 -1.09 -14.44 35.02
C ARG A 7 -1.84 -13.26 35.61
N VAL A 8 -1.06 -12.35 36.17
CA VAL A 8 -1.47 -11.05 36.70
C VAL A 8 -1.80 -10.13 35.52
N SER A 9 -3.06 -9.72 35.42
CA SER A 9 -3.55 -8.70 34.48
C SER A 9 -3.24 -7.31 35.03
N GLY A 10 -2.13 -6.72 34.57
CA GLY A 10 -1.83 -5.30 34.79
C GLY A 10 -2.65 -4.43 33.84
N PHE A 11 -3.63 -3.72 34.39
CA PHE A 11 -4.36 -2.67 33.68
C PHE A 11 -3.43 -1.47 33.44
N PHE A 12 -3.11 -1.21 32.18
CA PHE A 12 -2.46 0.02 31.74
C PHE A 12 -3.53 0.99 31.22
N SER A 13 -3.79 2.06 31.99
CA SER A 13 -4.62 3.18 31.56
C SER A 13 -3.73 4.29 31.00
N PRO A 14 -3.74 4.59 29.69
CA PRO A 14 -3.07 5.77 29.18
C PRO A 14 -3.89 7.02 29.51
N ARG A 15 -3.28 7.94 30.27
CA ARG A 15 -3.77 9.31 30.49
C ARG A 15 -3.65 10.08 29.18
N LEU A 16 -4.79 10.43 28.58
CA LEU A 16 -4.88 11.37 27.48
C LEU A 16 -4.80 12.79 28.05
N ASN A 17 -3.70 13.49 27.77
CA ASN A 17 -3.61 14.93 28.00
C ASN A 17 -4.28 15.63 26.80
N THR A 18 -5.43 16.24 27.06
CA THR A 18 -6.13 17.16 26.17
C THR A 18 -5.36 18.47 26.09
N THR A 19 -4.74 18.75 24.95
CA THR A 19 -4.23 20.09 24.62
C THR A 19 -5.31 20.80 23.81
N THR A 20 -6.02 21.71 24.48
CA THR A 20 -6.88 22.73 23.87
C THR A 20 -6.00 23.75 23.16
N GLU A 21 -6.02 23.79 21.83
CA GLU A 21 -5.60 24.96 21.07
C GLU A 21 -6.83 25.75 20.61
N GLN A 22 -6.89 26.96 21.13
CA GLN A 22 -7.85 28.01 20.88
C GLN A 22 -7.13 29.02 20.00
N PHE A 23 -7.53 29.22 18.74
CA PHE A 23 -7.10 30.41 17.97
C PHE A 23 -8.14 30.84 16.92
N ASP A 24 -8.76 31.97 17.26
CA ASP A 24 -9.14 33.14 16.47
C ASP A 24 -9.83 33.01 15.12
N THR A 25 -11.13 33.24 15.20
CA THR A 25 -12.01 33.85 14.22
C THR A 25 -11.43 35.16 13.66
N ARG A 26 -11.16 35.19 12.36
CA ARG A 26 -11.09 36.45 11.59
C ARG A 26 -12.13 36.46 10.48
N THR A 27 -13.15 37.25 10.76
CA THR A 27 -14.08 37.92 9.84
C THR A 27 -13.31 38.74 8.81
N SER A 28 -13.64 38.66 7.52
CA SER A 28 -13.83 39.86 6.66
C SER A 28 -14.24 39.50 5.22
N THR A 29 -15.33 40.16 4.80
CA THR A 29 -15.62 40.76 3.48
C THR A 29 -15.93 39.90 2.25
N ASP A 30 -17.24 39.93 1.94
CA ASP A 30 -17.88 40.09 0.64
C ASP A 30 -17.00 40.57 -0.53
N GLY A 31 -17.19 39.93 -1.68
CA GLY A 31 -16.66 40.43 -2.96
C GLY A 31 -17.05 39.57 -4.16
N ALA A 32 -18.08 40.04 -4.89
CA ALA A 32 -18.33 39.84 -6.31
C ALA A 32 -18.70 38.43 -6.85
N ARG A 33 -19.99 38.34 -7.21
CA ARG A 33 -20.56 37.40 -8.19
C ARG A 33 -19.96 37.61 -9.58
N LEU A 34 -19.44 36.55 -10.19
CA LEU A 34 -19.28 36.43 -11.64
C LEU A 34 -19.77 35.04 -12.09
N SER A 35 -20.91 35.03 -12.77
CA SER A 35 -21.49 33.86 -13.41
C SER A 35 -20.70 33.53 -14.68
N ILE A 36 -19.92 32.45 -14.66
CA ILE A 36 -19.25 31.92 -15.85
C ILE A 36 -20.04 30.71 -16.35
N LEU A 37 -20.52 30.83 -17.59
CA LEU A 37 -21.18 29.78 -18.36
C LEU A 37 -20.18 28.64 -18.65
N THR A 38 -20.31 27.52 -17.94
CA THR A 38 -19.57 26.29 -18.26
C THR A 38 -20.27 25.54 -19.39
N ALA A 39 -19.61 25.49 -20.55
CA ALA A 39 -19.97 24.63 -21.66
C ALA A 39 -19.86 23.13 -21.26
N PRO A 40 -20.74 22.26 -21.77
CA PRO A 40 -20.63 20.82 -21.57
C PRO A 40 -19.38 20.30 -22.27
N GLN A 41 -18.34 20.00 -21.49
CA GLN A 41 -17.15 19.30 -21.98
C GLN A 41 -17.54 17.87 -22.34
N SER A 42 -17.69 17.65 -23.64
CA SER A 42 -17.76 16.35 -24.28
C SER A 42 -16.52 15.54 -23.92
N ARG A 43 -16.73 14.46 -23.16
CA ARG A 43 -15.75 13.40 -22.90
C ARG A 43 -15.42 12.69 -24.22
N ALA A 44 -14.51 13.26 -25.02
CA ALA A 44 -13.85 12.55 -26.12
C ALA A 44 -12.95 11.48 -25.48
N SER A 45 -13.37 10.22 -25.44
CA SER A 45 -13.34 9.22 -26.51
C SER A 45 -11.91 8.75 -26.80
N ARG A 46 -11.58 7.64 -26.12
CA ARG A 46 -10.77 6.53 -26.61
C ARG A 46 -9.49 6.92 -27.35
N ASP A 47 -8.48 7.27 -26.57
CA ASP A 47 -7.12 6.97 -27.02
C ASP A 47 -6.99 5.46 -27.18
N ASN A 48 -6.77 5.04 -28.43
CA ASN A 48 -6.36 3.69 -28.85
C ASN A 48 -4.92 3.42 -28.37
N SER A 49 -4.69 3.62 -27.07
CA SER A 49 -3.45 3.24 -26.42
C SER A 49 -3.32 1.74 -26.60
N ARG A 50 -2.34 1.32 -27.42
CA ARG A 50 -1.91 -0.07 -27.56
C ARG A 50 -1.94 -0.66 -26.15
N THR A 51 -2.85 -1.60 -25.92
CA THR A 51 -2.95 -2.33 -24.67
C THR A 51 -1.68 -3.16 -24.56
N THR A 52 -0.62 -2.54 -24.03
CA THR A 52 0.61 -3.22 -23.67
C THR A 52 0.17 -4.39 -22.80
N SER A 53 0.53 -5.61 -23.21
CA SER A 53 0.09 -6.80 -22.50
C SER A 53 0.44 -6.66 -21.03
N VAL A 54 -0.46 -7.07 -20.13
CA VAL A 54 -0.18 -7.06 -18.69
C VAL A 54 1.15 -7.76 -18.39
N LYS A 55 1.46 -8.82 -19.14
CA LYS A 55 2.75 -9.53 -19.04
C LYS A 55 3.94 -8.62 -19.30
N ASP A 56 3.85 -7.74 -20.31
CA ASP A 56 4.92 -6.79 -20.63
C ASP A 56 5.02 -5.72 -19.55
N ALA A 57 3.89 -5.19 -19.07
CA ALA A 57 3.86 -4.23 -17.97
C ALA A 57 4.52 -4.81 -16.70
N LEU A 58 4.27 -6.09 -16.40
CA LEU A 58 4.88 -6.77 -15.24
C LEU A 58 6.36 -7.12 -15.45
N ARG A 59 6.76 -7.47 -16.68
CA ARG A 59 8.13 -7.86 -17.01
C ARG A 59 9.09 -6.67 -16.98
N PHE A 60 8.64 -5.53 -17.49
CA PHE A 60 9.45 -4.32 -17.64
C PHE A 60 9.19 -3.27 -16.55
N ALA A 61 8.43 -3.62 -15.51
CA ALA A 61 8.21 -2.74 -14.37
C ALA A 61 9.53 -2.36 -13.72
N LEU A 62 9.69 -1.08 -13.39
CA LEU A 62 10.84 -0.55 -12.67
C LEU A 62 10.57 -0.56 -11.16
N PRO A 63 11.57 -0.81 -10.30
CA PRO A 63 11.41 -0.68 -8.86
C PRO A 63 10.92 0.73 -8.49
N ALA A 64 9.97 0.80 -7.55
CA ALA A 64 9.46 2.06 -7.03
C ALA A 64 10.42 2.69 -6.02
N GLU A 65 11.07 1.84 -5.21
CA GLU A 65 12.01 2.28 -4.19
C GLU A 65 13.44 2.32 -4.73
N LEU A 66 14.20 3.29 -4.25
CA LEU A 66 15.63 3.36 -4.50
C LEU A 66 16.36 2.24 -3.74
N PRO A 67 17.59 1.88 -4.14
CA PRO A 67 18.45 1.03 -3.33
C PRO A 67 18.64 1.61 -1.92
N THR A 68 18.83 0.74 -0.95
CA THR A 68 19.13 1.10 0.43
C THR A 68 20.44 1.85 0.47
N GLU A 69 20.40 3.04 1.07
CA GLU A 69 21.59 3.86 1.21
C GLU A 69 22.64 3.13 2.07
N PRO A 70 23.94 3.15 1.69
CA PRO A 70 24.98 2.41 2.41
C PRO A 70 25.09 2.73 3.90
N TYR A 71 24.78 3.96 4.32
CA TYR A 71 24.82 4.34 5.73
C TYR A 71 23.74 3.63 6.57
N LEU A 72 22.58 3.32 5.99
CA LEU A 72 21.52 2.58 6.69
C LEU A 72 21.94 1.12 6.97
N ILE A 73 22.79 0.55 6.12
CA ILE A 73 23.39 -0.77 6.35
C ILE A 73 24.30 -0.74 7.58
N LEU A 74 25.04 0.35 7.78
CA LEU A 74 25.94 0.53 8.92
C LEU A 74 25.17 0.78 10.24
N GLU A 75 23.97 1.33 10.17
CA GLU A 75 23.07 1.52 11.31
C GLU A 75 22.35 0.24 11.75
N ASN A 76 22.34 -0.81 10.92
CA ASN A 76 21.74 -2.10 11.27
C ASN A 76 22.45 -2.70 12.50
N LYS A 77 21.71 -3.41 13.36
CA LYS A 77 22.24 -4.05 14.58
C LYS A 77 23.37 -5.06 14.29
N TYR A 78 23.33 -5.68 13.12
CA TYR A 78 24.27 -6.66 12.60
C TYR A 78 24.71 -6.28 11.16
N PRO A 79 25.51 -5.21 11.00
CA PRO A 79 25.80 -4.62 9.70
C PRO A 79 26.58 -5.59 8.79
N ALA A 80 27.42 -6.47 9.38
CA ALA A 80 28.15 -7.49 8.64
C ALA A 80 27.21 -8.53 8.00
N LEU A 81 26.16 -8.97 8.70
CA LEU A 81 25.15 -9.89 8.13
C LEU A 81 24.32 -9.17 7.06
N ARG A 82 23.92 -7.93 7.33
CA ARG A 82 23.16 -7.11 6.38
C ARG A 82 23.94 -6.84 5.09
N ALA A 83 25.25 -6.67 5.16
CA ALA A 83 26.12 -6.44 4.01
C ALA A 83 26.29 -7.68 3.10
N LEU A 84 26.01 -8.89 3.59
CA LEU A 84 26.06 -10.11 2.78
C LEU A 84 24.86 -10.28 1.85
N ARG A 85 23.78 -9.52 2.07
CA ARG A 85 22.53 -9.62 1.31
C ARG A 85 22.30 -8.34 0.51
N THR A 86 21.98 -8.48 -0.77
CA THR A 86 21.59 -7.32 -1.59
C THR A 86 20.14 -6.94 -1.30
N ASP A 87 19.72 -5.72 -1.64
CA ASP A 87 18.30 -5.35 -1.59
C ASP A 87 17.43 -6.22 -2.50
N VAL A 88 18.05 -6.83 -3.52
CA VAL A 88 17.37 -7.81 -4.34
C VAL A 88 17.05 -9.06 -3.50
N ASP A 89 17.93 -9.50 -2.62
CA ASP A 89 17.70 -10.70 -1.81
C ASP A 89 16.79 -10.45 -0.59
N ILE A 90 16.71 -9.20 -0.12
CA ILE A 90 15.89 -8.81 1.04
C ILE A 90 14.48 -8.40 0.59
N GLY A 91 14.39 -7.73 -0.56
CA GLY A 91 13.18 -7.07 -1.02
C GLY A 91 12.88 -5.78 -0.28
N ASP A 92 11.64 -5.35 -0.44
CA ASP A 92 11.09 -4.14 0.15
C ASP A 92 10.35 -4.42 1.45
N GLY A 93 9.76 -5.61 1.56
CA GLY A 93 9.00 -6.11 2.70
C GLY A 93 8.87 -7.63 2.62
N LEU A 94 8.07 -8.20 3.51
CA LEU A 94 7.68 -9.60 3.44
C LEU A 94 6.20 -9.78 3.78
N TRP A 95 5.66 -10.93 3.40
CA TRP A 95 4.45 -11.46 4.00
C TRP A 95 4.54 -12.97 4.23
N ILE A 96 3.98 -13.41 5.34
CA ILE A 96 3.92 -14.79 5.80
C ILE A 96 2.55 -15.35 5.46
N CYS A 97 2.53 -16.41 4.65
CA CYS A 97 1.29 -17.07 4.29
C CYS A 97 0.64 -17.71 5.52
N CYS A 98 -0.65 -17.43 5.77
CA CYS A 98 -1.37 -17.99 6.92
C CYS A 98 -1.53 -19.52 6.88
N HIS A 99 -1.35 -20.14 5.72
CA HIS A 99 -1.58 -21.58 5.54
C HIS A 99 -0.31 -22.42 5.73
N CYS A 100 0.78 -22.05 5.07
CA CYS A 100 2.03 -22.82 5.09
C CYS A 100 3.18 -22.11 5.80
N HIS A 101 2.95 -20.90 6.34
CA HIS A 101 3.95 -20.06 7.00
C HIS A 101 5.18 -19.74 6.15
N HIS A 102 5.09 -19.89 4.82
CA HIS A 102 6.16 -19.50 3.92
C HIS A 102 6.28 -17.96 3.88
N GLU A 103 7.52 -17.48 3.99
CA GLU A 103 7.89 -16.08 3.83
C GLU A 103 7.98 -15.73 2.35
N ASN A 104 7.23 -14.74 1.93
CA ASN A 104 7.17 -14.28 0.55
C ASN A 104 7.72 -12.86 0.49
N ILE A 105 8.75 -12.65 -0.33
CA ILE A 105 9.42 -11.35 -0.45
C ILE A 105 8.53 -10.39 -1.24
N LEU A 106 8.24 -9.23 -0.67
CA LEU A 106 7.53 -8.14 -1.33
C LEU A 106 8.51 -7.25 -2.08
N ARG A 107 8.12 -6.82 -3.28
CA ARG A 107 8.83 -5.80 -4.06
C ARG A 107 7.83 -4.79 -4.58
N HIS A 108 8.10 -3.52 -4.34
CA HIS A 108 7.29 -2.41 -4.78
C HIS A 108 7.77 -1.93 -6.16
N TRP A 109 6.87 -1.95 -7.13
CA TRP A 109 7.10 -1.58 -8.51
C TRP A 109 6.32 -0.31 -8.87
N LYS A 110 6.86 0.48 -9.79
CA LYS A 110 6.17 1.64 -10.35
C LYS A 110 5.01 1.22 -11.25
N GLY A 111 4.04 2.12 -11.41
CA GLY A 111 2.91 1.92 -12.30
C GLY A 111 1.72 1.24 -11.64
N PRO A 112 0.83 0.60 -12.43
CA PRO A 112 -0.49 0.18 -11.97
C PRO A 112 -0.50 -1.08 -11.10
N PHE A 113 0.58 -1.87 -11.08
CA PHE A 113 0.62 -3.16 -10.38
C PHE A 113 1.75 -3.19 -9.32
N PRO A 114 1.55 -2.54 -8.15
CA PRO A 114 2.62 -2.22 -7.22
C PRO A 114 3.39 -3.44 -6.69
N PHE A 115 2.76 -4.61 -6.61
CA PHE A 115 3.40 -5.83 -6.10
C PHE A 115 3.25 -7.02 -7.06
N LYS A 116 2.88 -6.77 -8.33
CA LYS A 116 2.55 -7.82 -9.29
C LYS A 116 1.52 -8.80 -8.70
N TYR A 117 1.76 -10.11 -8.77
CA TYR A 117 0.91 -11.15 -8.19
C TYR A 117 1.33 -11.47 -6.76
N LEU A 118 0.41 -11.32 -5.81
CA LEU A 118 0.58 -11.64 -4.40
C LEU A 118 0.06 -13.06 -4.12
N ARG A 119 0.81 -14.05 -4.59
CA ARG A 119 0.55 -15.48 -4.38
C ARG A 119 1.71 -16.07 -3.60
N CYS A 120 1.41 -17.06 -2.75
CA CYS A 120 2.43 -17.73 -1.98
C CYS A 120 3.28 -18.62 -2.90
N ASP A 121 4.59 -18.42 -2.89
CA ASP A 121 5.51 -19.19 -3.75
C ASP A 121 5.56 -20.69 -3.41
N HIS A 122 5.04 -21.07 -2.24
CA HIS A 122 5.01 -22.47 -1.78
C HIS A 122 3.66 -23.17 -2.01
N CYS A 123 2.54 -22.55 -1.62
CA CYS A 123 1.21 -23.19 -1.67
C CYS A 123 0.23 -22.53 -2.66
N ASP A 124 0.69 -21.52 -3.41
CA ASP A 124 -0.05 -20.82 -4.47
C ASP A 124 -1.33 -20.07 -4.02
N ARG A 125 -1.60 -20.06 -2.71
CA ARG A 125 -2.66 -19.26 -2.09
C ARG A 125 -2.37 -17.77 -2.22
N GLN A 126 -3.42 -17.00 -2.45
CA GLN A 126 -3.33 -15.54 -2.54
C GLN A 126 -3.23 -14.91 -1.16
N LEU A 127 -2.62 -13.71 -1.10
CA LEU A 127 -2.61 -12.90 0.11
C LEU A 127 -4.05 -12.63 0.60
N CYS A 128 -4.34 -12.99 1.84
CA CYS A 128 -5.63 -12.74 2.49
C CYS A 128 -5.45 -11.95 3.80
N SER A 129 -6.55 -11.58 4.45
CA SER A 129 -6.55 -10.81 5.70
C SER A 129 -5.94 -11.53 6.91
N GLU A 130 -5.79 -12.85 6.85
CA GLU A 130 -5.16 -13.66 7.91
C GLU A 130 -3.64 -13.77 7.74
N CYS A 131 -3.12 -13.37 6.58
CA CYS A 131 -1.68 -13.35 6.35
C CYS A 131 -1.04 -12.18 7.08
N HIS A 132 0.19 -12.39 7.55
CA HIS A 132 0.95 -11.34 8.22
C HIS A 132 1.88 -10.67 7.21
N SER A 133 1.92 -9.35 7.19
CA SER A 133 2.81 -8.58 6.32
C SER A 133 3.61 -7.56 7.13
N SER A 134 4.79 -7.20 6.64
CA SER A 134 5.53 -6.05 7.17
C SER A 134 4.76 -4.76 6.91
N GLU A 135 5.23 -3.65 7.49
CA GLU A 135 4.60 -2.32 7.37
C GLU A 135 4.42 -1.82 5.93
N VAL A 136 5.12 -2.44 4.97
CA VAL A 136 4.99 -2.18 3.53
C VAL A 136 3.59 -2.46 3.01
N LEU A 137 2.90 -3.48 3.54
CA LEU A 137 1.51 -3.78 3.20
C LEU A 137 0.69 -3.78 4.48
N THR A 138 0.09 -2.63 4.80
CA THR A 138 -0.80 -2.52 5.96
C THR A 138 -2.26 -2.62 5.50
N PRO A 139 -3.10 -3.50 6.07
CA PRO A 139 -4.52 -3.59 5.72
C PRO A 139 -5.22 -2.23 5.85
N TRP A 140 -6.00 -1.87 4.83
CA TRP A 140 -6.78 -0.63 4.79
C TRP A 140 -8.27 -0.92 4.97
N PRO A 141 -8.93 -0.36 6.01
CA PRO A 141 -10.34 -0.63 6.32
C PRO A 141 -11.29 -0.42 5.14
N VAL A 142 -12.24 -1.34 5.00
CA VAL A 142 -13.35 -1.21 4.04
C VAL A 142 -14.18 0.02 4.40
N GLY A 143 -14.59 0.77 3.37
CA GLY A 143 -15.36 2.01 3.54
C GLY A 143 -14.52 3.27 3.74
N MET A 144 -13.23 3.13 4.08
CA MET A 144 -12.32 4.28 4.12
C MET A 144 -11.83 4.61 2.70
N ILE A 145 -12.29 5.74 2.18
CA ILE A 145 -11.98 6.22 0.83
C ILE A 145 -11.18 7.53 0.82
N SER A 146 -11.00 8.19 1.96
CA SER A 146 -10.21 9.42 2.04
C SER A 146 -8.76 9.10 2.38
N ALA A 147 -7.83 9.69 1.66
CA ALA A 147 -6.40 9.58 1.92
C ALA A 147 -5.68 10.90 1.66
N PRO A 148 -4.53 11.15 2.32
CA PRO A 148 -3.68 12.29 2.02
C PRO A 148 -3.26 12.28 0.56
N ARG A 149 -3.32 13.45 -0.08
CA ARG A 149 -2.84 13.61 -1.46
C ARG A 149 -1.32 13.34 -1.51
N PRO A 150 -0.83 12.53 -2.46
CA PRO A 150 0.60 12.35 -2.64
C PRO A 150 1.27 13.67 -3.02
N ALA A 151 2.54 13.83 -2.64
CA ALA A 151 3.35 14.95 -3.09
C ALA A 151 3.41 14.97 -4.64
N PRO A 152 3.55 16.14 -5.28
CA PRO A 152 3.66 16.24 -6.73
C PRO A 152 4.72 15.28 -7.30
N GLY A 153 4.35 14.52 -8.33
CA GLY A 153 5.23 13.53 -8.95
C GLY A 153 5.39 12.20 -8.21
N ARG A 154 4.73 12.01 -7.05
CA ARG A 154 4.69 10.71 -6.36
C ARG A 154 3.42 9.93 -6.70
N GLU A 155 3.57 8.61 -6.80
CA GLU A 155 2.46 7.69 -7.02
C GLU A 155 1.59 7.53 -5.75
N VAL A 156 0.32 7.18 -5.94
CA VAL A 156 -0.61 6.86 -4.85
C VAL A 156 -0.12 5.63 -4.10
N ARG A 157 -0.04 5.71 -2.76
CA ARG A 157 0.46 4.65 -1.87
C ARG A 157 -0.66 3.76 -1.33
N TYR A 158 -1.61 3.39 -2.21
CA TYR A 158 -2.72 2.50 -1.86
C TYR A 158 -2.95 1.54 -3.01
N CYS A 159 -3.31 0.31 -2.67
CA CYS A 159 -3.66 -0.72 -3.64
C CYS A 159 -4.80 -1.61 -3.14
N HIS A 160 -5.40 -2.34 -4.05
CA HIS A 160 -6.25 -3.49 -3.74
C HIS A 160 -5.74 -4.73 -4.50
N VAL A 161 -6.17 -5.91 -4.09
CA VAL A 161 -5.68 -7.17 -4.65
C VAL A 161 -6.83 -7.98 -5.19
N CYS A 162 -6.74 -8.42 -6.44
CA CYS A 162 -7.76 -9.28 -7.04
C CYS A 162 -7.85 -10.61 -6.29
N THR A 163 -9.05 -10.95 -5.82
CA THR A 163 -9.34 -12.18 -5.06
C THR A 163 -9.34 -13.47 -5.89
N GLU A 164 -9.27 -13.35 -7.22
CA GLU A 164 -9.26 -14.50 -8.13
C GLU A 164 -7.86 -14.89 -8.60
N CYS A 165 -6.96 -13.91 -8.81
CA CYS A 165 -5.61 -14.20 -9.31
C CYS A 165 -4.48 -13.60 -8.45
N GLY A 166 -4.79 -12.80 -7.44
CA GLY A 166 -3.79 -12.14 -6.59
C GLY A 166 -3.08 -10.95 -7.24
N LEU A 167 -3.49 -10.49 -8.43
CA LEU A 167 -2.87 -9.30 -9.05
C LEU A 167 -3.19 -8.06 -8.22
N SER A 168 -2.16 -7.36 -7.76
CA SER A 168 -2.29 -6.08 -7.07
C SER A 168 -2.56 -4.96 -8.08
N HIS A 169 -3.49 -4.05 -7.77
CA HIS A 169 -3.74 -2.85 -8.55
C HIS A 169 -3.64 -1.60 -7.67
N ARG A 170 -2.92 -0.59 -8.14
CA ARG A 170 -2.80 0.71 -7.48
C ARG A 170 -4.14 1.45 -7.57
N ALA A 171 -4.55 2.06 -6.47
CA ALA A 171 -5.76 2.87 -6.42
C ALA A 171 -5.59 4.15 -7.26
N GLU A 172 -6.65 4.56 -7.94
CA GLU A 172 -6.73 5.89 -8.55
C GLU A 172 -7.14 6.91 -7.50
N MET A 173 -6.73 8.17 -7.66
CA MET A 173 -7.07 9.23 -6.71
C MET A 173 -7.65 10.45 -7.42
N ALA A 174 -8.85 10.84 -7.00
CA ALA A 174 -9.51 12.08 -7.40
C ALA A 174 -9.59 13.03 -6.21
N GLY A 175 -8.71 14.04 -6.18
CA GLY A 175 -8.64 14.99 -5.07
C GLY A 175 -7.96 14.39 -3.84
N THR A 176 -8.76 13.95 -2.87
CA THR A 176 -8.36 13.19 -1.67
C THR A 176 -9.09 11.85 -1.58
N THR A 177 -9.92 11.53 -2.57
CA THR A 177 -10.73 10.31 -2.59
C THR A 177 -10.02 9.25 -3.43
N LEU A 178 -9.84 8.08 -2.84
CA LEU A 178 -9.38 6.87 -3.49
C LEU A 178 -10.54 6.19 -4.20
N ASP A 179 -10.34 5.83 -5.46
CA ASP A 179 -11.27 5.00 -6.23
C ASP A 179 -10.78 3.55 -6.29
N PHE A 180 -11.62 2.65 -5.80
CA PHE A 180 -11.39 1.20 -5.79
C PHE A 180 -12.49 0.43 -6.55
N TYR A 181 -13.49 1.13 -7.10
CA TYR A 181 -14.71 0.53 -7.64
C TYR A 181 -14.65 0.45 -9.17
N GLY A 182 -15.33 -0.55 -9.74
CA GLY A 182 -15.44 -0.69 -11.19
C GLY A 182 -14.12 -1.04 -11.90
N VAL A 183 -13.08 -1.40 -11.13
CA VAL A 183 -11.79 -1.86 -11.67
C VAL A 183 -11.94 -3.30 -12.16
N THR A 184 -11.64 -3.54 -13.44
CA THR A 184 -11.55 -4.88 -14.01
C THR A 184 -10.11 -5.39 -13.91
N CYS A 185 -9.92 -6.58 -13.34
CA CYS A 185 -8.61 -7.19 -13.21
C CYS A 185 -8.01 -7.41 -14.59
N ALA A 186 -6.85 -6.84 -14.84
CA ALA A 186 -6.17 -6.98 -16.12
C ALA A 186 -5.61 -8.41 -16.31
N GLY A 187 -5.42 -9.16 -15.21
CA GLY A 187 -4.94 -10.54 -15.23
C GLY A 187 -6.02 -11.55 -15.58
N CYS A 188 -7.13 -11.57 -14.84
CA CYS A 188 -8.18 -12.59 -14.98
C CYS A 188 -9.53 -12.07 -15.51
N GLY A 189 -9.70 -10.75 -15.64
CA GLY A 189 -10.95 -10.13 -16.11
C GLY A 189 -12.04 -9.97 -15.04
N THR A 190 -11.83 -10.43 -13.80
CA THR A 190 -12.78 -10.24 -12.71
C THR A 190 -12.91 -8.76 -12.34
N SER A 191 -14.13 -8.27 -12.18
CA SER A 191 -14.38 -6.88 -11.76
C SER A 191 -14.48 -6.76 -10.23
N SER A 192 -13.90 -5.69 -9.68
CA SER A 192 -14.05 -5.29 -8.28
C SER A 192 -15.33 -4.49 -8.09
N TYR A 193 -16.14 -4.89 -7.11
CA TYR A 193 -17.26 -4.10 -6.61
C TYR A 193 -16.94 -3.51 -5.22
N GLY A 194 -15.64 -3.35 -4.94
CA GLY A 194 -15.12 -2.84 -3.67
C GLY A 194 -14.90 -3.91 -2.59
N ASP A 195 -15.10 -5.18 -2.94
CA ASP A 195 -14.92 -6.37 -2.12
C ASP A 195 -13.46 -6.84 -2.03
N TRP A 196 -12.60 -6.37 -2.93
CA TRP A 196 -11.18 -6.74 -2.92
C TRP A 196 -10.47 -6.18 -1.67
N PRO A 197 -9.58 -6.98 -1.04
CA PRO A 197 -8.79 -6.51 0.09
C PRO A 197 -7.92 -5.33 -0.31
N ARG A 198 -7.88 -4.32 0.56
CA ARG A 198 -7.24 -3.02 0.33
C ARG A 198 -6.06 -2.89 1.27
N TYR A 199 -5.01 -2.23 0.80
CA TYR A 199 -3.78 -2.04 1.55
C TYR A 199 -3.23 -0.64 1.35
N HIS A 200 -2.69 -0.08 2.42
CA HIS A 200 -1.78 1.04 2.37
C HIS A 200 -0.36 0.54 2.10
N ILE A 201 0.35 1.21 1.21
CA ILE A 201 1.74 0.93 0.85
C ILE A 201 2.65 1.77 1.73
N GLY A 202 3.18 1.15 2.79
CA GLY A 202 4.03 1.81 3.77
C GLY A 202 5.43 2.18 3.27
N SER A 203 6.26 2.65 4.20
CA SER A 203 7.70 2.81 3.97
C SER A 203 8.40 1.46 4.00
N VAL A 204 9.44 1.30 3.20
CA VAL A 204 10.31 0.11 3.18
C VAL A 204 11.49 0.22 4.13
N GLU A 205 11.73 1.42 4.66
CA GLU A 205 12.91 1.71 5.47
C GLU A 205 13.00 0.88 6.76
N PRO A 206 11.92 0.71 7.55
CA PRO A 206 12.05 -0.04 8.80
C PRO A 206 12.41 -1.51 8.54
N TYR A 207 11.74 -2.17 7.59
CA TYR A 207 12.05 -3.53 7.16
C TYR A 207 13.46 -3.68 6.57
N ARG A 208 13.88 -2.76 5.68
CA ARG A 208 15.24 -2.84 5.10
C ARG A 208 16.34 -2.58 6.13
N ARG A 209 16.03 -1.80 7.17
CA ARG A 209 16.92 -1.56 8.31
C ARG A 209 17.01 -2.79 9.19
N ASP A 210 15.95 -3.56 9.40
CA ASP A 210 15.97 -4.78 10.21
C ASP A 210 14.98 -5.83 9.63
N PRO A 211 15.44 -6.67 8.67
CA PRO A 211 14.56 -7.61 7.98
C PRO A 211 14.30 -8.92 8.73
N ASP A 212 14.96 -9.12 9.89
CA ASP A 212 14.96 -10.37 10.67
C ASP A 212 14.02 -10.31 11.90
#